data_AF-A0A8H6DGG0-F1
#
_entry.id   AF-A0A8H6DGG0-F1
#
_cell.length_a   1.000
_cell.length_b   1.000
_cell.length_c   1.000
_cell.angle_alpha   90.00
_cell.angle_beta   90.00
_cell.angle_gamma   90.00
#
_symmetry.space_group_name_H-M   'P 1'
#
loop_
_entity.id
_entity.type
_entity.pdbx_description
1 polymer ?
#
loop_
_entity_poly.entity_id
_entity_poly.type
_entity_poly.pdbx_seq_one_letter_code
_entity_poly.pdbx_strand_id
1 'polypeptide(L)'
;MLTNSDPEASGMAVVGLQGGPGPENAKKHARRASTSMAINLSPYNELQSGSRHYSYTGRRTGERSARSEQLKGKALAGMGVRYWSFNNSMGSASRYVELAQSLIENGPRKTVQTSRRLRAVHNHTTIVDTTHGAYVWEHDSFPTIYVPAVDVKNAKLVDKKNISVELKERAAIAQLVIPAHDNIKEAEVDNVVHFFQDVTLGALSDMVRIEFRSIDQWFEEDEPIFVHAKDPFKRVDILHSTRPIEVKVNGRTVAKATSSMHLLETGLPTRYYLPLSAVDQTVLSKSPIRSKCPYKGEAEYYNIVIDGKTFENLVWYYNHPTLESAAIARLVCFYNEKVDIILDGELQERPKTKFA
;
A
#
# COMPACT_ATOMS: atom_id res chain seq x y z
N MET A 1 54.60 -35.42 6.84
CA MET A 1 53.56 -34.38 7.06
C MET A 1 53.84 -33.25 6.10
N LEU A 2 52.82 -32.85 5.36
CA LEU A 2 52.86 -32.15 4.08
C LEU A 2 53.07 -30.65 4.22
N THR A 3 53.63 -30.07 3.15
CA THR A 3 54.02 -28.69 2.91
C THR A 3 52.95 -27.89 2.15
N ASN A 4 52.75 -26.63 2.57
CA ASN A 4 52.53 -25.37 1.85
C ASN A 4 51.95 -25.33 0.40
N SER A 5 50.79 -24.67 0.30
CA SER A 5 50.40 -23.47 -0.49
C SER A 5 50.98 -23.13 -1.89
N ASP A 6 50.02 -22.95 -2.85
CA ASP A 6 49.88 -21.93 -3.94
C ASP A 6 50.81 -21.93 -5.19
N PRO A 7 50.49 -21.27 -6.35
CA PRO A 7 49.21 -20.79 -6.97
C PRO A 7 49.13 -20.94 -8.53
N GLU A 8 48.12 -20.30 -9.16
CA GLU A 8 47.95 -19.82 -10.56
C GLU A 8 47.80 -20.79 -11.77
N ALA A 9 46.81 -20.50 -12.63
CA ALA A 9 46.68 -21.07 -13.98
C ALA A 9 46.22 -20.02 -15.01
N SER A 10 47.03 -19.85 -16.06
CA SER A 10 46.75 -19.17 -17.32
C SER A 10 47.04 -20.15 -18.48
N GLY A 11 46.30 -20.08 -19.59
CA GLY A 11 46.79 -20.59 -20.89
C GLY A 11 45.77 -21.28 -21.81
N MET A 12 45.45 -20.61 -22.92
CA MET A 12 44.70 -21.08 -24.10
C MET A 12 45.47 -22.10 -24.98
N ALA A 13 44.75 -22.97 -25.71
CA ALA A 13 44.76 -23.10 -27.20
C ALA A 13 44.15 -24.46 -27.67
N VAL A 14 43.02 -24.50 -28.39
CA VAL A 14 42.73 -24.56 -29.87
C VAL A 14 43.06 -25.87 -30.62
N VAL A 15 42.06 -26.32 -31.42
CA VAL A 15 42.04 -27.05 -32.72
C VAL A 15 41.84 -28.59 -32.71
N GLY A 16 40.84 -29.06 -33.47
CA GLY A 16 40.89 -30.38 -34.12
C GLY A 16 39.55 -31.03 -34.52
N LEU A 17 39.08 -30.78 -35.74
CA LEU A 17 37.93 -31.44 -36.42
C LEU A 17 38.25 -32.88 -36.87
N GLN A 18 37.22 -33.74 -36.93
CA GLN A 18 36.96 -34.90 -37.85
C GLN A 18 36.17 -35.96 -37.07
N GLY A 19 35.17 -36.70 -37.55
CA GLY A 19 34.50 -36.90 -38.83
C GLY A 19 33.45 -38.02 -38.59
N GLY A 20 32.35 -38.03 -39.34
CA GLY A 20 31.26 -39.03 -39.22
C GLY A 20 31.69 -40.48 -39.50
N PRO A 21 30.78 -41.46 -39.36
CA PRO A 21 29.74 -41.66 -40.39
C PRO A 21 28.34 -42.07 -39.84
N GLY A 22 27.28 -41.81 -40.63
CA GLY A 22 26.02 -42.58 -40.58
C GLY A 22 26.03 -43.69 -41.66
N PRO A 23 24.89 -44.18 -42.19
CA PRO A 23 23.49 -44.21 -41.70
C PRO A 23 22.85 -45.62 -41.82
N GLU A 24 21.63 -45.87 -41.33
CA GLU A 24 20.55 -46.59 -42.07
C GLU A 24 19.23 -46.82 -41.29
N ASN A 25 18.16 -46.30 -41.90
CA ASN A 25 16.84 -46.90 -42.17
C ASN A 25 16.08 -47.75 -41.12
N ALA A 26 14.93 -47.21 -40.68
CA ALA A 26 13.68 -48.00 -40.59
C ALA A 26 12.44 -47.11 -40.79
N LYS A 27 11.75 -47.29 -41.92
CA LYS A 27 10.35 -46.86 -42.15
C LYS A 27 9.41 -48.01 -41.79
N LYS A 28 8.30 -47.75 -41.08
CA LYS A 28 6.96 -48.26 -41.45
C LYS A 28 5.81 -47.63 -40.62
N HIS A 29 4.73 -47.39 -41.36
CA HIS A 29 3.45 -46.74 -41.09
C HIS A 29 2.63 -47.14 -39.85
N ALA A 30 1.87 -46.18 -39.31
CA ALA A 30 0.43 -46.33 -39.04
C ALA A 30 -0.30 -44.98 -39.11
N ARG A 31 -1.55 -45.03 -39.60
CA ARG A 31 -2.43 -43.93 -40.05
C ARG A 31 -3.48 -43.54 -38.99
N ARG A 32 -3.97 -42.29 -39.09
CA ARG A 32 -5.26 -41.70 -38.61
C ARG A 32 -5.37 -41.50 -37.07
N ALA A 33 -5.96 -40.42 -36.53
CA ALA A 33 -6.89 -39.44 -37.07
C ALA A 33 -6.65 -38.04 -36.44
N SER A 34 -6.75 -36.99 -37.26
CA SER A 34 -6.96 -35.62 -36.79
C SER A 34 -8.40 -35.45 -36.33
N THR A 35 -8.59 -34.96 -35.10
CA THR A 35 -9.84 -34.33 -34.67
C THR A 35 -9.55 -32.86 -34.42
N SER A 36 -9.94 -32.05 -35.40
CA SER A 36 -10.11 -30.60 -35.27
C SER A 36 -11.37 -30.36 -34.43
N MET A 37 -11.24 -29.62 -33.32
CA MET A 37 -12.39 -28.98 -32.68
C MET A 37 -12.48 -27.55 -33.23
N ALA A 38 -13.27 -27.40 -34.28
CA ALA A 38 -13.88 -26.14 -34.65
C ALA A 38 -15.08 -25.92 -33.73
N ILE A 39 -15.10 -24.81 -32.99
CA ILE A 39 -16.32 -24.34 -32.33
C ILE A 39 -16.96 -23.30 -33.23
N ASN A 40 -18.18 -23.62 -33.61
CA ASN A 40 -19.04 -22.95 -34.58
C ASN A 40 -19.49 -21.58 -34.06
N LEU A 41 -19.28 -20.53 -34.86
CA LEU A 41 -19.83 -19.18 -34.67
C LEU A 41 -20.99 -18.98 -35.65
N SER A 42 -22.18 -18.62 -35.16
CA SER A 42 -23.26 -17.97 -35.93
C SER A 42 -24.37 -17.44 -34.98
N PRO A 43 -25.23 -16.48 -35.38
CA PRO A 43 -24.90 -15.06 -35.37
C PRO A 43 -25.91 -14.21 -34.57
N TYR A 44 -25.58 -12.93 -34.49
CA TYR A 44 -26.35 -11.75 -34.06
C TYR A 44 -27.88 -11.83 -34.15
N ASN A 45 -28.56 -11.34 -33.10
CA ASN A 45 -29.81 -10.59 -33.24
C ASN A 45 -29.76 -9.36 -32.31
N GLU A 46 -30.05 -8.21 -32.90
CA GLU A 46 -30.19 -6.89 -32.29
C GLU A 46 -31.34 -6.86 -31.28
N LEU A 47 -31.19 -6.08 -30.20
CA LEU A 47 -32.30 -5.35 -29.59
C LEU A 47 -31.74 -4.14 -28.82
N GLN A 48 -32.36 -3.00 -29.10
CA GLN A 48 -31.99 -1.66 -28.68
C GLN A 48 -32.21 -1.36 -27.19
N SER A 49 -31.54 -0.27 -26.78
CA SER A 49 -32.02 0.78 -25.86
C SER A 49 -31.61 0.71 -24.38
N GLY A 50 -31.15 1.87 -23.87
CA GLY A 50 -31.37 2.25 -22.48
C GLY A 50 -30.13 2.56 -21.65
N SER A 51 -29.37 3.60 -22.02
CA SER A 51 -28.45 4.28 -21.11
C SER A 51 -29.18 4.71 -19.82
N ARG A 52 -28.87 4.09 -18.69
CA ARG A 52 -29.34 4.57 -17.38
C ARG A 52 -28.27 5.46 -16.75
N HIS A 53 -28.49 6.76 -16.88
CA HIS A 53 -27.91 7.78 -16.01
C HIS A 53 -28.36 7.55 -14.57
N TYR A 54 -27.42 7.45 -13.63
CA TYR A 54 -27.71 7.62 -12.22
C TYR A 54 -27.71 9.12 -11.89
N SER A 55 -28.90 9.72 -11.82
CA SER A 55 -29.09 11.07 -11.29
C SER A 55 -29.37 11.01 -9.78
N TYR A 56 -28.51 11.64 -8.99
CA TYR A 56 -28.67 11.78 -7.55
C TYR A 56 -29.54 13.00 -7.25
N THR A 57 -30.84 12.81 -7.06
CA THR A 57 -31.76 13.87 -6.61
C THR A 57 -31.79 13.91 -5.08
N GLY A 58 -31.02 14.80 -4.46
CA GLY A 58 -31.14 15.12 -3.04
C GLY A 58 -32.25 16.16 -2.82
N ARG A 59 -33.39 15.74 -2.22
CA ARG A 59 -34.38 16.66 -1.67
C ARG A 59 -33.84 17.31 -0.40
N ARG A 60 -33.91 18.65 -0.35
CA ARG A 60 -33.75 19.46 0.87
C ARG A 60 -35.05 19.45 1.68
N THR A 61 -34.93 19.12 2.95
CA THR A 61 -35.73 19.61 4.09
C THR A 61 -34.76 19.55 5.27
N GLY A 62 -34.33 20.65 5.88
CA GLY A 62 -35.15 21.58 6.64
C GLY A 62 -34.94 21.27 8.14
N GLU A 63 -34.24 22.19 8.82
CA GLU A 63 -34.14 22.37 10.28
C GLU A 63 -33.30 21.39 11.11
N ARG A 64 -32.21 21.91 11.71
CA ARG A 64 -31.83 21.60 13.10
C ARG A 64 -30.89 22.65 13.71
N SER A 65 -31.52 23.51 14.51
CA SER A 65 -31.15 23.97 15.86
C SER A 65 -29.66 24.04 16.24
N ALA A 66 -29.24 25.27 16.54
CA ALA A 66 -27.99 25.64 17.18
C ALA A 66 -27.86 25.02 18.59
N ARG A 67 -27.30 23.79 18.65
CA ARG A 67 -26.76 23.21 19.89
C ARG A 67 -25.63 22.19 19.64
N SER A 68 -25.01 22.21 18.46
CA SER A 68 -23.95 21.25 18.06
C SER A 68 -22.53 21.83 18.09
N GLU A 69 -22.35 23.11 18.41
CA GLU A 69 -21.03 23.77 18.38
C GLU A 69 -20.22 23.65 19.69
N GLN A 70 -20.82 23.17 20.78
CA GLN A 70 -20.14 23.13 22.09
C GLN A 70 -19.63 21.75 22.52
N LEU A 71 -19.80 20.71 21.69
CA LEU A 71 -19.26 19.36 21.94
C LEU A 71 -18.10 18.96 21.01
N LYS A 72 -17.64 19.85 20.12
CA LYS A 72 -16.49 19.60 19.23
C LYS A 72 -15.12 19.74 19.91
N GLY A 73 -15.07 20.11 21.19
CA GLY A 73 -13.82 20.41 21.91
C GLY A 73 -13.24 19.31 22.79
N LYS A 74 -13.93 18.17 23.00
CA LYS A 74 -13.45 17.10 23.91
C LYS A 74 -13.91 15.70 23.45
N ALA A 75 -13.32 15.20 22.37
CA ALA A 75 -13.33 13.77 22.01
C ALA A 75 -12.29 13.50 20.89
N LEU A 76 -11.01 13.74 21.17
CA LEU A 76 -9.89 13.40 20.28
C LEU A 76 -8.79 12.71 21.08
N ALA A 77 -9.11 11.55 21.66
CA ALA A 77 -8.14 10.64 22.26
C ALA A 77 -8.70 9.22 22.21
N GLY A 78 -8.60 8.58 21.03
CA GLY A 78 -9.19 7.26 20.82
C GLY A 78 -8.66 6.57 19.56
N MET A 79 -7.34 6.34 19.51
CA MET A 79 -6.63 5.29 18.76
C MET A 79 -7.31 4.73 17.49
N GLY A 80 -7.45 5.55 16.46
CA GLY A 80 -7.19 5.12 15.08
C GLY A 80 -5.74 5.39 14.76
N VAL A 81 -5.17 4.71 13.76
CA VAL A 81 -3.83 5.05 13.22
C VAL A 81 -3.82 6.55 12.92
N ARG A 82 -3.21 7.34 13.82
CA ARG A 82 -2.83 8.70 13.53
C ARG A 82 -1.81 8.57 12.41
N TYR A 83 -2.26 8.78 11.16
CA TYR A 83 -1.35 9.35 10.17
C TYR A 83 -0.65 10.47 10.89
N TRP A 84 0.68 10.45 10.89
CA TRP A 84 1.49 11.46 11.53
C TRP A 84 0.96 12.84 11.14
N SER A 85 0.16 13.44 12.01
CA SER A 85 0.01 14.87 12.08
C SER A 85 1.30 15.35 12.71
N PHE A 86 2.32 15.51 11.88
CA PHE A 86 3.33 16.51 12.18
C PHE A 86 2.60 17.83 12.44
N ASN A 87 3.09 18.57 13.42
CA ASN A 87 2.47 19.77 13.97
C ASN A 87 1.76 20.60 12.88
N ASN A 88 0.43 20.62 12.90
CA ASN A 88 -0.39 21.21 11.83
C ASN A 88 -0.39 22.75 11.88
N SER A 89 0.62 23.35 12.54
CA SER A 89 0.80 24.78 12.73
C SER A 89 1.73 25.42 11.68
N MET A 90 2.41 24.62 10.86
CA MET A 90 3.23 25.10 9.74
C MET A 90 2.48 24.92 8.42
N GLY A 91 2.52 25.93 7.56
CA GLY A 91 1.95 25.85 6.21
C GLY A 91 2.62 24.74 5.39
N SER A 92 1.86 24.09 4.50
CA SER A 92 2.28 22.95 3.68
C SER A 92 3.64 23.16 2.98
N ALA A 93 3.87 24.36 2.45
CA ALA A 93 5.13 24.70 1.77
C ALA A 93 6.36 24.68 2.71
N SER A 94 6.21 25.07 3.99
CA SER A 94 7.31 25.03 4.97
C SER A 94 7.78 23.60 5.22
N ARG A 95 6.83 22.67 5.33
CA ARG A 95 7.10 21.25 5.58
C ARG A 95 7.95 20.62 4.49
N TYR A 96 7.67 20.90 3.22
CA TYR A 96 8.42 20.29 2.12
C TYR A 96 9.80 20.92 1.92
N VAL A 97 9.98 22.18 2.33
CA VAL A 97 11.32 22.78 2.40
C VAL A 97 12.17 22.06 3.44
N GLU A 98 11.65 21.87 4.65
CA GLU A 98 12.35 21.15 5.73
C GLU A 98 12.65 19.70 5.35
N LEU A 99 11.69 19.00 4.72
CA LEU A 99 11.90 17.65 4.22
C LEU A 99 13.03 17.60 3.19
N ALA A 100 13.00 18.48 2.19
CA ALA A 100 14.00 18.50 1.13
C ALA A 100 15.40 18.82 1.70
N GLN A 101 15.50 19.80 2.60
CA GLN A 101 16.75 20.12 3.31
C GLN A 101 17.28 18.90 4.07
N SER A 102 16.41 18.24 4.85
CA SER A 102 16.80 17.05 5.60
C SER A 102 17.28 15.92 4.69
N LEU A 103 16.62 15.67 3.55
CA LEU A 103 17.03 14.65 2.57
C LEU A 103 18.34 15.02 1.85
N ILE A 104 18.59 16.31 1.58
CA ILE A 104 19.86 16.77 1.01
C ILE A 104 21.02 16.56 1.99
N GLU A 105 20.81 16.92 3.26
CA GLU A 105 21.87 16.88 4.29
C GLU A 105 22.13 15.46 4.81
N ASN A 106 21.07 14.68 5.02
CA ASN A 106 21.14 13.40 5.75
C ASN A 106 20.85 12.18 4.86
N GLY A 107 20.38 12.41 3.65
CA GLY A 107 19.89 11.35 2.77
C GLY A 107 18.56 10.73 3.23
N PRO A 108 17.92 9.92 2.36
CA PRO A 108 16.78 9.10 2.73
C PRO A 108 17.19 7.92 3.63
N ARG A 109 16.25 7.38 4.42
CA ARG A 109 16.49 6.19 5.26
C ARG A 109 16.85 4.96 4.43
N LYS A 110 16.22 4.86 3.26
CA LYS A 110 16.39 3.77 2.29
C LYS A 110 15.88 4.23 0.92
N THR A 111 16.50 3.74 -0.14
CA THR A 111 15.97 3.86 -1.50
C THR A 111 16.00 2.52 -2.20
N VAL A 112 14.99 2.29 -3.05
CA VAL A 112 14.91 1.11 -3.91
C VAL A 112 14.36 1.55 -5.26
N GLN A 113 15.19 1.46 -6.30
CA GLN A 113 14.71 1.54 -7.67
C GLN A 113 13.76 0.39 -7.96
N THR A 114 12.68 0.68 -8.66
CA THR A 114 11.69 -0.32 -9.03
C THR A 114 11.72 -0.58 -10.52
N SER A 115 11.63 -1.85 -10.91
CA SER A 115 11.33 -2.23 -12.29
C SER A 115 9.84 -2.15 -12.60
N ARG A 116 9.00 -1.92 -11.57
CA ARG A 116 7.55 -1.83 -11.73
C ARG A 116 7.18 -0.53 -12.43
N ARG A 117 6.19 -0.59 -13.32
CA ARG A 117 5.62 0.60 -13.94
C ARG A 117 4.85 1.41 -12.90
N LEU A 118 5.14 2.70 -12.78
CA LEU A 118 4.44 3.63 -11.91
C LEU A 118 3.69 4.63 -12.79
N ARG A 119 2.43 4.89 -12.45
CA ARG A 119 1.62 5.91 -13.13
C ARG A 119 0.93 6.82 -12.13
N ALA A 120 0.81 8.09 -12.50
CA ALA A 120 0.01 9.08 -11.80
C ALA A 120 -1.01 9.65 -12.78
N VAL A 121 -2.29 9.54 -12.43
CA VAL A 121 -3.40 10.15 -13.15
C VAL A 121 -3.98 11.25 -12.27
N HIS A 122 -4.07 12.46 -12.83
CA HIS A 122 -4.70 13.60 -12.18
C HIS A 122 -5.37 14.48 -13.22
N ASN A 123 -6.54 15.04 -12.89
CA ASN A 123 -7.35 15.84 -13.81
C ASN A 123 -7.56 15.13 -15.16
N HIS A 124 -7.93 13.84 -15.09
CA HIS A 124 -8.11 12.94 -16.24
C HIS A 124 -6.90 12.77 -17.16
N THR A 125 -5.72 13.24 -16.75
CA THR A 125 -4.48 13.20 -17.53
C THR A 125 -3.49 12.25 -16.86
N THR A 126 -2.86 11.38 -17.65
CA THR A 126 -1.70 10.62 -17.17
C THR A 126 -0.48 11.55 -17.19
N ILE A 127 -0.05 11.98 -16.00
CA ILE A 127 1.05 12.95 -15.84
C ILE A 127 2.39 12.29 -15.54
N VAL A 128 2.37 11.01 -15.17
CA VAL A 128 3.57 10.17 -15.01
C VAL A 128 3.25 8.80 -15.57
N ASP A 129 4.19 8.25 -16.34
CA ASP A 129 4.18 6.86 -16.79
C ASP A 129 5.63 6.39 -17.01
N THR A 130 6.17 5.64 -16.04
CA THR A 130 7.60 5.31 -15.96
C THR A 130 7.87 3.93 -15.36
N THR A 131 8.96 3.28 -15.78
CA THR A 131 9.56 2.10 -15.14
C THR A 131 10.89 2.42 -14.45
N HIS A 132 11.20 3.71 -14.28
CA HIS A 132 12.45 4.21 -13.71
C HIS A 132 12.24 4.91 -12.36
N GLY A 133 11.07 4.73 -11.75
CA GLY A 133 10.76 5.29 -10.45
C GLY A 133 11.56 4.64 -9.31
N ALA A 134 11.47 5.25 -8.13
CA ALA A 134 12.07 4.76 -6.92
C ALA A 134 11.10 4.85 -5.73
N TYR A 135 11.16 3.86 -4.84
CA TYR A 135 10.62 3.95 -3.50
C TYR A 135 11.65 4.59 -2.58
N VAL A 136 11.29 5.69 -1.94
CA VAL A 136 12.16 6.45 -1.04
C VAL A 136 11.54 6.49 0.34
N TRP A 137 12.26 5.97 1.35
CA TRP A 137 11.83 6.05 2.74
C TRP A 137 12.33 7.36 3.33
N GLU A 138 11.45 8.36 3.35
CA GLU A 138 11.63 9.63 4.06
C GLU A 138 11.60 9.44 5.60
N HIS A 139 10.99 8.33 6.04
CA HIS A 139 10.86 7.89 7.43
C HIS A 139 10.70 6.35 7.49
N ASP A 140 10.72 5.76 8.69
CA ASP A 140 10.82 4.29 8.87
C ASP A 140 9.51 3.51 8.64
N SER A 141 8.41 4.16 8.24
CA SER A 141 7.09 3.52 8.24
C SER A 141 6.63 2.97 6.90
N PHE A 142 6.88 3.71 5.81
CA PHE A 142 6.50 3.33 4.45
C PHE A 142 7.27 4.19 3.44
N PRO A 143 7.42 3.74 2.18
CA PRO A 143 8.05 4.54 1.14
C PRO A 143 7.11 5.58 0.53
N THR A 144 7.72 6.60 -0.07
CA THR A 144 7.11 7.55 -1.00
C THR A 144 7.61 7.27 -2.41
N ILE A 145 6.77 7.49 -3.43
CA ILE A 145 7.14 7.33 -4.84
C ILE A 145 7.87 8.59 -5.32
N TYR A 146 9.05 8.39 -5.90
CA TYR A 146 9.82 9.40 -6.61
C TYR A 146 9.96 8.96 -8.07
N VAL A 147 9.89 9.92 -9.00
CA VAL A 147 9.90 9.66 -10.44
C VAL A 147 10.92 10.57 -11.12
N PRO A 148 11.60 10.16 -12.20
CA PRO A 148 12.51 11.06 -12.90
C PRO A 148 11.79 12.30 -13.43
N ALA A 149 12.44 13.46 -13.39
CA ALA A 149 11.84 14.71 -13.87
C ALA A 149 11.44 14.62 -15.36
N VAL A 150 12.27 13.95 -16.16
CA VAL A 150 12.01 13.70 -17.60
C VAL A 150 10.77 12.83 -17.87
N ASP A 151 10.32 12.06 -16.87
CA ASP A 151 9.15 11.17 -17.00
C ASP A 151 7.84 11.84 -16.56
N VAL A 152 7.89 13.09 -16.09
CA VAL A 152 6.70 13.94 -15.95
C VAL A 152 6.25 14.35 -17.36
N LYS A 153 5.11 13.82 -17.80
CA LYS A 153 4.55 14.03 -19.14
C LYS A 153 3.22 14.76 -19.02
N ASN A 154 2.78 15.43 -20.09
CA ASN A 154 1.48 16.10 -20.14
C ASN A 154 1.22 17.12 -19.00
N ALA A 155 2.26 17.53 -18.30
CA ALA A 155 2.26 18.52 -17.24
C ALA A 155 3.60 19.27 -17.29
N LYS A 156 3.60 20.56 -16.95
CA LYS A 156 4.81 21.35 -16.83
C LYS A 156 5.27 21.34 -15.38
N LEU A 157 6.51 20.92 -15.14
CA LEU A 157 7.17 21.10 -13.84
C LEU A 157 7.69 22.54 -13.75
N VAL A 158 7.18 23.31 -12.78
CA VAL A 158 7.51 24.72 -12.59
C VAL A 158 8.09 24.92 -11.20
N ASP A 159 9.39 25.19 -11.14
CA ASP A 159 10.07 25.52 -9.89
C ASP A 159 9.63 26.90 -9.39
N LYS A 160 9.18 26.96 -8.13
CA LYS A 160 8.66 28.18 -7.49
C LYS A 160 9.63 28.77 -6.48
N LYS A 161 10.35 27.92 -5.75
CA LYS A 161 11.30 28.32 -4.71
C LYS A 161 12.46 27.35 -4.62
N ASN A 162 13.66 27.80 -4.97
CA ASN A 162 14.89 27.03 -4.83
C ASN A 162 15.24 26.80 -3.36
N ILE A 163 15.85 25.65 -3.11
CA ILE A 163 16.30 25.18 -1.81
C ILE A 163 17.82 24.98 -1.93
N SER A 164 18.54 25.79 -1.16
CA SER A 164 19.99 25.77 -1.12
C SER A 164 20.49 25.18 0.19
N VAL A 165 21.50 24.31 0.09
CA VAL A 165 22.29 23.82 1.22
C VAL A 165 23.75 24.09 0.87
N GLU A 166 24.50 24.69 1.79
CA GLU A 166 25.89 25.13 1.55
C GLU A 166 26.05 26.03 0.32
N LEU A 167 25.11 26.98 0.13
CA LEU A 167 25.08 27.94 -0.99
C LEU A 167 24.88 27.32 -2.39
N LYS A 168 24.70 26.00 -2.50
CA LYS A 168 24.35 25.33 -3.76
C LYS A 168 22.86 25.04 -3.80
N GLU A 169 22.19 25.47 -4.87
CA GLU A 169 20.80 25.06 -5.14
C GLU A 169 20.78 23.59 -5.55
N ARG A 170 20.04 22.76 -4.82
CA ARG A 170 19.98 21.31 -5.05
C ARG A 170 18.57 20.77 -5.24
N ALA A 171 17.57 21.55 -4.86
CA ALA A 171 16.17 21.23 -5.10
C ALA A 171 15.34 22.51 -5.23
N ALA A 172 14.07 22.37 -5.59
CA ALA A 172 13.07 23.41 -5.51
C ALA A 172 11.73 22.87 -5.00
N ILE A 173 10.99 23.72 -4.29
CA ILE A 173 9.53 23.56 -4.22
C ILE A 173 8.99 23.92 -5.60
N ALA A 174 8.26 22.98 -6.19
CA ALA A 174 7.74 23.08 -7.53
C ALA A 174 6.22 22.88 -7.54
N GLN A 175 5.65 23.07 -8.72
CA GLN A 175 4.26 22.82 -9.04
C GLN A 175 4.19 22.08 -10.37
N LEU A 176 3.27 21.13 -10.51
CA LEU A 176 2.91 20.59 -11.82
C LEU A 176 1.70 21.35 -12.36
N VAL A 177 1.81 21.88 -13.56
CA VAL A 177 0.71 22.54 -14.27
C VAL A 177 0.24 21.65 -15.41
N ILE A 178 -0.96 21.07 -15.27
CA ILE A 178 -1.62 20.26 -16.29
C ILE A 178 -2.44 21.20 -17.17
N PRO A 179 -2.06 21.43 -18.45
CA PRO A 179 -2.76 22.36 -19.32
C PRO A 179 -4.21 21.93 -19.56
N ALA A 180 -5.06 22.92 -19.85
CA ALA A 180 -6.41 22.65 -20.32
C ALA A 180 -6.37 21.82 -21.62
N HIS A 181 -7.27 20.85 -21.73
CA HIS A 181 -7.44 20.02 -22.91
C HIS A 181 -8.89 19.57 -23.01
N ASP A 182 -9.40 19.39 -24.23
CA ASP A 182 -10.81 19.08 -24.48
C ASP A 182 -11.76 20.03 -23.71
N ASN A 183 -12.64 19.48 -22.87
CA ASN A 183 -13.55 20.22 -21.98
C ASN A 183 -13.05 20.30 -20.53
N ILE A 184 -11.77 19.98 -20.29
CA ILE A 184 -11.14 19.92 -18.98
C ILE A 184 -10.28 21.17 -18.79
N LYS A 185 -10.53 21.88 -17.68
CA LYS A 185 -9.77 23.08 -17.33
C LYS A 185 -8.36 22.71 -16.88
N GLU A 186 -7.47 23.68 -16.95
CA GLU A 186 -6.14 23.58 -16.34
C GLU A 186 -6.26 23.22 -14.86
N ALA A 187 -5.32 22.39 -14.39
CA ALA A 187 -5.21 22.00 -13.00
C ALA A 187 -3.75 22.10 -12.55
N GLU A 188 -3.58 22.30 -11.25
CA GLU A 188 -2.28 22.45 -10.61
C GLU A 188 -2.12 21.42 -9.50
N VAL A 189 -0.92 20.85 -9.40
CA VAL A 189 -0.52 19.97 -8.30
C VAL A 189 0.61 20.67 -7.55
N ASP A 190 0.30 21.12 -6.34
CA ASP A 190 1.27 21.67 -5.39
C ASP A 190 1.96 20.55 -4.58
N ASN A 191 2.83 20.95 -3.65
CA ASN A 191 3.55 20.06 -2.73
C ASN A 191 4.48 19.08 -3.46
N VAL A 192 5.09 19.59 -4.53
CA VAL A 192 6.07 18.89 -5.34
C VAL A 192 7.47 19.38 -4.94
N VAL A 193 8.41 18.44 -4.83
CA VAL A 193 9.84 18.76 -4.67
C VAL A 193 10.56 18.23 -5.89
N HIS A 194 11.27 19.11 -6.58
CA HIS A 194 12.13 18.78 -7.71
C HIS A 194 13.57 18.79 -7.21
N PHE A 195 14.24 17.64 -7.23
CA PHE A 195 15.67 17.54 -6.93
C PHE A 195 16.46 17.68 -8.24
N PHE A 196 17.41 18.60 -8.28
CA PHE A 196 18.17 18.89 -9.48
C PHE A 196 19.19 17.79 -9.78
N GLN A 197 19.71 17.80 -11.00
CA GLN A 197 20.79 16.89 -11.39
C GLN A 197 22.05 17.20 -10.58
N ASP A 198 22.39 16.29 -9.67
CA ASP A 198 23.53 16.43 -8.77
C ASP A 198 23.94 15.05 -8.25
N VAL A 199 25.10 14.57 -8.71
CA VAL A 199 25.61 13.23 -8.38
C VAL A 199 25.74 12.98 -6.88
N THR A 200 25.92 14.03 -6.06
CA THR A 200 26.04 13.87 -4.61
C THR A 200 24.71 13.58 -3.93
N LEU A 201 23.57 13.78 -4.60
CA LEU A 201 22.24 13.42 -4.10
C LEU A 201 21.93 11.92 -4.25
N GLY A 202 22.79 11.17 -4.93
CA GLY A 202 22.62 9.74 -5.17
C GLY A 202 21.29 9.44 -5.84
N ALA A 203 20.47 8.59 -5.22
CA ALA A 203 19.18 8.14 -5.76
C ALA A 203 18.12 9.25 -5.87
N LEU A 204 18.36 10.46 -5.36
CA LEU A 204 17.46 11.61 -5.50
C LEU A 204 17.82 12.52 -6.68
N SER A 205 18.98 12.35 -7.31
CA SER A 205 19.42 13.19 -8.43
C SER A 205 18.43 13.13 -9.59
N ASP A 206 17.96 14.30 -10.06
CA ASP A 206 16.99 14.44 -11.16
C ASP A 206 15.62 13.77 -10.90
N MET A 207 15.24 13.64 -9.63
CA MET A 207 13.97 13.03 -9.21
C MET A 207 12.96 14.08 -8.75
N VAL A 208 11.69 13.77 -9.00
CA VAL A 208 10.53 14.55 -8.57
C VAL A 208 9.74 13.75 -7.54
N ARG A 209 9.53 14.38 -6.39
CA ARG A 209 8.65 13.90 -5.33
C ARG A 209 7.32 14.61 -5.43
N ILE A 210 6.25 13.85 -5.60
CA ILE A 210 4.89 14.37 -5.68
C ILE A 210 4.14 13.92 -4.42
N GLU A 211 3.43 14.82 -3.75
CA GLU A 211 2.61 14.44 -2.60
C GLU A 211 1.56 13.41 -3.01
N PHE A 212 1.57 12.23 -2.37
CA PHE A 212 0.73 11.12 -2.80
C PHE A 212 -0.76 11.51 -2.88
N ARG A 213 -1.24 12.31 -1.92
CA ARG A 213 -2.63 12.74 -1.83
C ARG A 213 -3.02 13.90 -2.76
N SER A 214 -2.07 14.53 -3.45
CA SER A 214 -2.39 15.59 -4.41
C SER A 214 -2.67 15.05 -5.82
N ILE A 215 -2.54 13.73 -6.01
CA ILE A 215 -2.86 13.02 -7.25
C ILE A 215 -4.17 12.26 -7.09
N ASP A 216 -5.01 12.23 -8.13
CA ASP A 216 -6.32 11.59 -8.07
C ASP A 216 -6.18 10.08 -7.90
N GLN A 217 -5.27 9.47 -8.67
CA GLN A 217 -4.99 8.04 -8.60
C GLN A 217 -3.54 7.72 -8.99
N TRP A 218 -2.86 6.99 -8.11
CA TRP A 218 -1.59 6.33 -8.41
C TRP A 218 -1.82 4.89 -8.83
N PHE A 219 -0.97 4.36 -9.70
CA PHE A 219 -0.95 2.96 -10.06
C PHE A 219 0.46 2.38 -9.95
N GLU A 220 0.52 1.14 -9.50
CA GLU A 220 1.67 0.26 -9.65
C GLU A 220 1.27 -0.83 -10.64
N GLU A 221 1.98 -0.90 -11.76
CA GLU A 221 1.48 -1.53 -12.98
C GLU A 221 0.09 -0.96 -13.33
N ASP A 222 -0.92 -1.83 -13.36
CA ASP A 222 -2.33 -1.49 -13.54
C ASP A 222 -3.14 -1.55 -12.24
N GLU A 223 -2.50 -1.83 -11.11
CA GLU A 223 -3.18 -1.92 -9.81
C GLU A 223 -3.23 -0.54 -9.14
N PRO A 224 -4.43 -0.04 -8.77
CA PRO A 224 -4.55 1.23 -8.07
C PRO A 224 -3.90 1.15 -6.69
N ILE A 225 -3.00 2.10 -6.43
CA ILE A 225 -2.45 2.31 -5.09
C ILE A 225 -3.41 3.19 -4.31
N PHE A 226 -3.71 2.78 -3.09
CA PHE A 226 -4.58 3.49 -2.18
C PHE A 226 -3.79 3.92 -0.94
N VAL A 227 -4.09 5.12 -0.42
CA VAL A 227 -3.55 5.68 0.84
C VAL A 227 -2.08 6.10 0.82
N HIS A 228 -1.16 5.19 0.51
CA HIS A 228 0.27 5.44 0.29
C HIS A 228 0.90 4.25 -0.45
N ALA A 229 2.11 4.42 -1.00
CA ALA A 229 2.81 3.32 -1.67
C ALA A 229 3.04 2.14 -0.71
N LYS A 230 2.84 0.92 -1.21
CA LYS A 230 3.19 -0.30 -0.47
C LYS A 230 4.71 -0.41 -0.37
N ASP A 231 5.19 -0.90 0.76
CA ASP A 231 6.56 -1.35 0.92
C ASP A 231 6.73 -2.65 0.14
N PRO A 232 7.61 -2.70 -0.88
CA PRO A 232 7.79 -3.89 -1.73
C PRO A 232 8.32 -5.12 -0.96
N PHE A 233 8.87 -4.93 0.24
CA PHE A 233 9.37 -6.00 1.10
C PHE A 233 8.37 -6.43 2.17
N LYS A 234 7.27 -5.68 2.37
CA LYS A 234 6.24 -6.07 3.31
C LYS A 234 5.44 -7.24 2.73
N ARG A 235 5.33 -8.30 3.52
CA ARG A 235 4.53 -9.49 3.24
C ARG A 235 3.40 -9.60 4.26
N VAL A 236 2.28 -10.14 3.79
CA VAL A 236 1.13 -10.51 4.60
C VAL A 236 0.83 -11.97 4.30
N ASP A 237 1.06 -12.83 5.28
CA ASP A 237 0.68 -14.24 5.22
C ASP A 237 -0.52 -14.47 6.13
N ILE A 238 -1.50 -15.21 5.63
CA ILE A 238 -2.71 -15.52 6.39
C ILE A 238 -2.90 -17.03 6.38
N LEU A 239 -2.72 -17.63 7.55
CA LEU A 239 -2.71 -19.08 7.72
C LEU A 239 -3.91 -19.51 8.55
N HIS A 240 -4.63 -20.52 8.08
CA HIS A 240 -5.65 -21.18 8.87
C HIS A 240 -5.00 -21.99 10.00
N SER A 241 -5.61 -21.95 11.18
CA SER A 241 -5.13 -22.63 12.37
C SER A 241 -6.30 -23.21 13.15
N THR A 242 -6.14 -24.45 13.64
CA THR A 242 -7.09 -25.13 14.54
C THR A 242 -6.65 -25.07 16.01
N ARG A 243 -5.67 -24.21 16.32
CA ARG A 243 -5.21 -23.98 17.69
C ARG A 243 -6.33 -23.27 18.47
N PRO A 244 -6.81 -23.81 19.61
CA PRO A 244 -7.87 -23.15 20.37
C PRO A 244 -7.37 -21.82 20.90
N ILE A 245 -8.22 -20.79 20.75
CA ILE A 245 -7.93 -19.43 21.17
C ILE A 245 -9.07 -18.89 22.04
N GLU A 246 -8.69 -18.19 23.10
CA GLU A 246 -9.58 -17.46 24.00
C GLU A 246 -9.07 -16.03 24.19
N VAL A 247 -9.98 -15.06 24.14
CA VAL A 247 -9.66 -13.64 24.33
C VAL A 247 -10.38 -13.14 25.57
N LYS A 248 -9.63 -12.56 26.52
CA LYS A 248 -10.19 -11.93 27.71
C LYS A 248 -9.95 -10.42 27.72
N VAL A 249 -10.98 -9.70 28.14
CA VAL A 249 -10.93 -8.26 28.40
C VAL A 249 -11.32 -8.04 29.85
N ASN A 250 -10.44 -7.42 30.62
CA ASN A 250 -10.65 -7.17 32.05
C ASN A 250 -11.04 -8.45 32.84
N GLY A 251 -10.38 -9.57 32.54
CA GLY A 251 -10.63 -10.87 33.17
C GLY A 251 -11.85 -11.66 32.64
N ARG A 252 -12.76 -11.03 31.90
CA ARG A 252 -13.93 -11.69 31.28
C ARG A 252 -13.58 -12.21 29.90
N THR A 253 -13.91 -13.47 29.62
CA THR A 253 -13.84 -14.05 28.27
C THR A 253 -14.86 -13.37 27.35
N VAL A 254 -14.37 -12.73 26.29
CA VAL A 254 -15.22 -12.06 25.30
C VAL A 254 -15.25 -12.80 23.96
N ALA A 255 -14.28 -13.67 23.70
CA ALA A 255 -14.29 -14.52 22.51
C ALA A 255 -13.60 -15.86 22.77
N LYS A 256 -14.10 -16.93 22.14
CA LYS A 256 -13.48 -18.26 22.17
C LYS A 256 -13.74 -18.99 20.85
N ALA A 257 -12.68 -19.53 20.24
CA ALA A 257 -12.79 -20.28 18.99
C ALA A 257 -11.87 -21.50 18.98
N THR A 258 -12.26 -22.54 18.24
CA THR A 258 -11.45 -23.73 17.96
C THR A 258 -10.66 -23.61 16.65
N SER A 259 -10.91 -22.56 15.87
CA SER A 259 -10.16 -22.23 14.66
C SER A 259 -10.12 -20.72 14.45
N SER A 260 -9.04 -20.23 13.84
CA SER A 260 -8.88 -18.83 13.49
C SER A 260 -7.93 -18.66 12.30
N MET A 261 -7.91 -17.45 11.74
CA MET A 261 -6.92 -17.06 10.73
C MET A 261 -5.80 -16.28 11.41
N HIS A 262 -4.57 -16.77 11.32
CA HIS A 262 -3.38 -16.13 11.84
C HIS A 262 -2.78 -15.25 10.75
N LEU A 263 -2.83 -13.94 10.93
CA LEU A 263 -2.22 -12.97 10.02
C LEU A 263 -0.83 -12.60 10.53
N LEU A 264 0.18 -12.90 9.73
CA LEU A 264 1.57 -12.51 9.94
C LEU A 264 1.89 -11.37 8.96
N GLU A 265 2.31 -10.22 9.50
CA GLU A 265 2.75 -9.09 8.69
C GLU A 265 4.18 -8.73 9.07
N THR A 266 5.01 -8.46 8.06
CA THR A 266 6.42 -8.09 8.27
C THR A 266 6.57 -6.99 9.33
N GLY A 267 7.32 -7.29 10.38
CA GLY A 267 7.63 -6.37 11.47
C GLY A 267 6.52 -6.13 12.50
N LEU A 268 5.40 -6.88 12.43
CA LEU A 268 4.29 -6.77 13.38
C LEU A 268 4.03 -8.12 14.09
N PRO A 269 3.47 -8.09 15.31
CA PRO A 269 3.04 -9.31 15.98
C PRO A 269 1.90 -10.00 15.21
N THR A 270 1.82 -11.32 15.31
CA THR A 270 0.72 -12.11 14.74
C THR A 270 -0.63 -11.61 15.24
N ARG A 271 -1.56 -11.40 14.32
CA ARG A 271 -2.94 -11.02 14.60
C ARG A 271 -3.87 -12.20 14.37
N TYR A 272 -4.70 -12.48 15.36
CA TYR A 272 -5.64 -13.60 15.31
C TYR A 272 -7.02 -13.08 14.89
N TYR A 273 -7.52 -13.58 13.76
CA TYR A 273 -8.82 -13.23 13.21
C TYR A 273 -9.81 -14.37 13.48
N LEU A 274 -10.84 -14.07 14.26
CA LEU A 274 -11.84 -15.02 14.70
C LEU A 274 -13.16 -14.77 13.92
N PRO A 275 -13.99 -15.81 13.71
CA PRO A 275 -15.36 -15.61 13.27
C PRO A 275 -16.11 -14.69 14.24
N LEU A 276 -16.95 -13.78 13.75
CA LEU A 276 -17.74 -12.91 14.62
C LEU A 276 -18.63 -13.72 15.58
N SER A 277 -19.12 -14.89 15.15
CA SER A 277 -19.90 -15.82 15.98
C SER A 277 -19.15 -16.40 17.18
N ALA A 278 -17.81 -16.31 17.20
CA ALA A 278 -16.97 -16.71 18.33
C ALA A 278 -16.90 -15.63 19.42
N VAL A 279 -17.41 -14.43 19.18
CA VAL A 279 -17.43 -13.30 20.12
C VAL A 279 -18.79 -13.23 20.82
N ASP A 280 -18.76 -12.99 22.13
CA ASP A 280 -19.94 -12.62 22.91
C ASP A 280 -20.52 -11.30 22.36
N GLN A 281 -21.59 -11.40 21.57
CA GLN A 281 -22.20 -10.24 20.92
C GLN A 281 -22.81 -9.26 21.93
N THR A 282 -23.10 -9.69 23.17
CA THR A 282 -23.74 -8.84 24.19
C THR A 282 -22.81 -7.75 24.69
N VAL A 283 -21.50 -7.90 24.50
CA VAL A 283 -20.50 -6.89 24.89
C VAL A 283 -20.09 -5.98 23.73
N LEU A 284 -20.57 -6.22 22.50
CA LEU A 284 -20.19 -5.42 21.34
C LEU A 284 -21.05 -4.17 21.18
N SER A 285 -20.40 -3.04 20.93
CA SER A 285 -21.06 -1.81 20.48
C SER A 285 -20.34 -1.25 19.26
N LYS A 286 -21.09 -0.83 18.23
CA LYS A 286 -20.51 -0.39 16.96
C LYS A 286 -19.77 0.94 17.14
N SER A 287 -18.55 1.03 16.61
CA SER A 287 -17.81 2.30 16.52
C SER A 287 -18.00 2.95 15.14
N PRO A 288 -18.13 4.29 15.07
CA PRO A 288 -18.17 5.02 13.80
C PRO A 288 -16.79 5.16 13.15
N ILE A 289 -15.70 4.84 13.88
CA ILE A 289 -14.34 5.00 13.37
C ILE A 289 -14.07 4.01 12.25
N ARG A 290 -13.35 4.51 11.25
CA ARG A 290 -12.75 3.72 10.17
C ARG A 290 -11.29 4.08 10.02
N SER A 291 -10.47 3.11 9.63
CA SER A 291 -9.07 3.34 9.30
C SER A 291 -8.72 2.67 7.98
N LYS A 292 -7.72 3.19 7.28
CA LYS A 292 -7.36 2.74 5.93
C LYS A 292 -5.94 2.22 5.91
N CYS A 293 -5.76 1.02 5.35
CA CYS A 293 -4.48 0.34 5.21
C CYS A 293 -4.28 -0.10 3.76
N PRO A 294 -3.15 0.21 3.10
CA PRO A 294 -2.94 -0.21 1.71
C PRO A 294 -2.85 -1.74 1.57
N TYR A 295 -2.48 -2.47 2.62
CA TYR A 295 -2.32 -3.92 2.59
C TYR A 295 -3.59 -4.70 2.86
N LYS A 296 -4.55 -4.11 3.60
CA LYS A 296 -5.74 -4.83 4.12
C LYS A 296 -7.06 -4.19 3.75
N GLY A 297 -7.07 -2.94 3.28
CA GLY A 297 -8.28 -2.19 2.97
C GLY A 297 -8.76 -1.30 4.11
N GLU A 298 -10.06 -1.04 4.15
CA GLU A 298 -10.69 -0.20 5.18
C GLU A 298 -11.15 -1.06 6.37
N ALA A 299 -10.61 -0.76 7.55
CA ALA A 299 -11.02 -1.38 8.80
C ALA A 299 -12.20 -0.63 9.41
N GLU A 300 -13.12 -1.40 9.96
CA GLU A 300 -14.20 -0.94 10.81
C GLU A 300 -14.02 -1.48 12.22
N TYR A 301 -14.63 -0.81 13.21
CA TYR A 301 -14.36 -1.09 14.62
C TYR A 301 -15.63 -1.40 15.43
N TYR A 302 -15.45 -2.18 16.49
CA TYR A 302 -16.37 -2.29 17.62
C TYR A 302 -15.65 -1.86 18.91
N ASN A 303 -16.44 -1.30 19.82
CA ASN A 303 -16.10 -1.13 21.23
C ASN A 303 -16.50 -2.41 21.99
N ILE A 304 -15.84 -2.65 23.12
CA ILE A 304 -16.26 -3.65 24.11
C ILE A 304 -16.86 -2.92 25.31
N VAL A 305 -18.05 -3.31 25.75
CA VAL A 305 -18.73 -2.75 26.93
C VAL A 305 -18.92 -3.86 27.96
N ILE A 306 -18.29 -3.71 29.12
CA ILE A 306 -18.36 -4.67 30.24
C ILE A 306 -18.61 -3.87 31.51
N ASP A 307 -19.65 -4.23 32.26
CA ASP A 307 -19.99 -3.63 33.57
C ASP A 307 -20.02 -2.08 33.55
N GLY A 308 -20.58 -1.51 32.47
CA GLY A 308 -20.66 -0.06 32.27
C GLY A 308 -19.36 0.61 31.79
N LYS A 309 -18.23 -0.10 31.72
CA LYS A 309 -16.97 0.40 31.18
C LYS A 309 -16.88 0.13 29.68
N THR A 310 -16.55 1.18 28.91
CA THR A 310 -16.33 1.08 27.46
C THR A 310 -14.84 1.03 27.15
N PHE A 311 -14.44 0.06 26.34
CA PHE A 311 -13.12 -0.07 25.73
C PHE A 311 -13.23 0.26 24.25
N GLU A 312 -12.87 1.49 23.89
CA GLU A 312 -13.08 2.03 22.56
C GLU A 312 -12.19 1.38 21.50
N ASN A 313 -12.78 1.11 20.32
CA ASN A 313 -12.10 0.62 19.12
C ASN A 313 -11.22 -0.62 19.37
N LEU A 314 -11.58 -1.45 20.36
CA LEU A 314 -10.75 -2.57 20.80
C LEU A 314 -10.76 -3.73 19.80
N VAL A 315 -11.86 -3.85 19.04
CA VAL A 315 -12.05 -4.87 18.01
C VAL A 315 -12.08 -4.20 16.65
N TRP A 316 -11.38 -4.75 15.67
CA TRP A 316 -11.50 -4.31 14.28
C TRP A 316 -11.75 -5.48 13.34
N TYR A 317 -12.26 -5.15 12.17
CA TYR A 317 -12.49 -6.11 11.09
C TYR A 317 -12.46 -5.40 9.73
N TYR A 318 -12.32 -6.18 8.66
CA TYR A 318 -12.35 -5.69 7.29
C TYR A 318 -13.57 -6.27 6.58
N ASN A 319 -14.55 -5.44 6.21
CA ASN A 319 -15.73 -5.92 5.49
C ASN A 319 -15.38 -6.26 4.02
N HIS A 320 -14.52 -5.44 3.41
CA HIS A 320 -14.03 -5.59 2.04
C HIS A 320 -12.50 -5.45 2.04
N PRO A 321 -11.76 -6.49 2.48
CA PRO A 321 -10.31 -6.42 2.46
C PRO A 321 -9.77 -6.42 1.02
N THR A 322 -8.49 -6.08 0.87
CA THR A 322 -7.74 -6.28 -0.38
C THR A 322 -7.71 -7.76 -0.75
N LEU A 323 -7.40 -8.07 -2.01
CA LEU A 323 -7.27 -9.45 -2.48
C LEU A 323 -6.21 -10.23 -1.66
N GLU A 324 -5.06 -9.60 -1.38
CA GLU A 324 -3.99 -10.15 -0.54
C GLU A 324 -4.47 -10.52 0.88
N SER A 325 -5.53 -9.87 1.37
CA SER A 325 -6.11 -10.09 2.70
C SER A 325 -7.52 -10.68 2.65
N ALA A 326 -7.94 -11.27 1.53
CA ALA A 326 -9.31 -11.77 1.35
C ALA A 326 -9.72 -12.82 2.41
N ALA A 327 -8.76 -13.60 2.89
CA ALA A 327 -8.97 -14.68 3.85
C ALA A 327 -9.42 -14.22 5.25
N ILE A 328 -9.29 -12.92 5.57
CA ILE A 328 -9.79 -12.33 6.83
C ILE A 328 -11.08 -11.52 6.66
N ALA A 329 -11.74 -11.62 5.51
CA ALA A 329 -12.98 -10.89 5.24
C ALA A 329 -14.02 -11.17 6.34
N ARG A 330 -14.50 -10.09 6.97
CA ARG A 330 -15.53 -10.09 8.03
C ARG A 330 -15.16 -10.87 9.30
N LEU A 331 -13.91 -11.30 9.43
CA LEU A 331 -13.37 -11.82 10.69
C LEU A 331 -12.93 -10.66 11.58
N VAL A 332 -13.01 -10.87 12.89
CA VAL A 332 -12.69 -9.85 13.91
C VAL A 332 -11.36 -10.14 14.57
N CYS A 333 -10.63 -9.07 14.90
CA CYS A 333 -9.36 -9.15 15.60
C CYS A 333 -9.33 -8.15 16.76
N PHE A 334 -8.49 -8.42 17.75
CA PHE A 334 -8.31 -7.63 18.96
C PHE A 334 -6.86 -7.12 19.03
N TYR A 335 -6.66 -5.97 19.69
CA TYR A 335 -5.30 -5.49 19.94
C TYR A 335 -4.69 -6.35 21.04
N ASN A 336 -3.81 -7.29 20.68
CA ASN A 336 -3.05 -8.15 21.59
C ASN A 336 -2.41 -7.35 22.75
N GLU A 337 -2.03 -6.11 22.50
CA GLU A 337 -1.45 -5.17 23.47
C GLU A 337 -2.40 -4.83 24.62
N LYS A 338 -3.71 -4.99 24.41
CA LYS A 338 -4.78 -4.50 25.27
C LYS A 338 -5.70 -5.59 25.82
N VAL A 339 -5.49 -6.83 25.42
CA VAL A 339 -6.31 -7.99 25.80
C VAL A 339 -5.40 -9.14 26.25
N ASP A 340 -5.96 -10.09 26.97
CA ASP A 340 -5.26 -11.35 27.21
C ASP A 340 -5.65 -12.33 26.11
N ILE A 341 -4.64 -12.82 25.38
CA ILE A 341 -4.80 -13.90 24.41
C ILE A 341 -4.32 -15.18 25.08
N ILE A 342 -5.17 -16.19 25.15
CA ILE A 342 -4.81 -17.55 25.55
C ILE A 342 -4.87 -18.40 24.29
N LEU A 343 -3.73 -18.96 23.87
CA LEU A 343 -3.61 -19.79 22.67
C LEU A 343 -3.05 -21.15 23.10
N ASP A 344 -3.69 -22.25 22.70
CA ASP A 344 -3.40 -23.61 23.20
C ASP A 344 -3.45 -23.73 24.73
N GLY A 345 -4.27 -22.91 25.39
CA GLY A 345 -4.35 -22.86 26.85
C GLY A 345 -3.23 -22.05 27.51
N GLU A 346 -2.29 -21.50 26.75
CA GLU A 346 -1.18 -20.69 27.27
C GLU A 346 -1.43 -19.18 27.09
N LEU A 347 -1.27 -18.42 28.16
CA LEU A 347 -1.33 -16.96 28.12
C LEU A 347 -0.15 -16.41 27.30
N GLN A 348 -0.45 -15.64 26.26
CA GLN A 348 0.53 -15.03 25.40
C GLN A 348 1.02 -13.69 25.99
N GLU A 349 2.31 -13.39 25.81
CA GLU A 349 2.85 -12.08 26.17
C GLU A 349 2.22 -10.96 25.33
N ARG A 350 1.89 -9.84 25.98
CA ARG A 350 1.39 -8.66 25.27
C ARG A 350 2.55 -7.97 24.54
N PRO A 351 2.50 -7.85 23.21
CA PRO A 351 3.60 -7.25 22.47
C PRO A 351 3.73 -5.75 22.77
N LYS A 352 4.94 -5.20 22.69
CA LYS A 352 5.18 -3.75 22.76
C LYS A 352 5.20 -3.16 21.36
N THR A 353 4.13 -2.49 20.97
CA THR A 353 4.01 -1.86 19.66
C THR A 353 3.48 -0.44 19.77
N LYS A 354 3.47 0.29 18.66
CA LYS A 354 2.83 1.61 18.56
C LYS A 354 1.30 1.61 18.77
N PHE A 355 0.69 0.43 18.93
CA PHE A 355 -0.75 0.25 19.13
C PHE A 355 -1.14 0.02 20.59
N ALA A 356 -0.15 -0.06 21.50
CA ALA A 356 -0.37 -0.23 22.94
C ALA A 356 -1.14 0.94 23.56
#